data_AF-A0A7S1L1N4-F1
#
_entry.id   AF-A0A7S1L1N4-F1
#
_cell.length_a   1.000
_cell.length_b   1.000
_cell.length_c   1.000
_cell.angle_alpha   90.00
_cell.angle_beta   90.00
_cell.angle_gamma   90.00
#
_symmetry.space_group_name_H-M   'P 1'
#
loop_
_entity.id
_entity.type
_entity.pdbx_description
1 polymer ?
#
loop_
_entity_poly.entity_id
_entity_poly.type
_entity_poly.pdbx_seq_one_letter_code
_entity_poly.pdbx_strand_id
1 'polypeptide(L)'
;VKADKAAPTGLSSDPELDDKLYRSFWGLQEFLHSPEKLFETQNSWKSFHLALSDLLKLFLRYPAQDDAHQPWSPPEPSPLKHAPRSRALAVQLEDPAFRLQFVSQVMIAFQAVEQDNSSRRGDGGGSISRQPDVVRTEFQALKRICEMVLSQTRKGFPSMLKHVLDRESHWVQWKVHGCREFERESLEMLNARITPPDKLPEDPQPLKQARPTLAPYLNGLLKTLKDPQWKLPSAPEGDGAVASTRLQGMRDMCERYLDRLVEEDKPENEVEEEYKAKKNKVFMWQARRLFAGEHLRVFAQKDMTSKTDFMDFVRTVKEKASDPNASAGANAVEDATMGEGLGDESPHEATEPP
;
A
#
# COMPACT_ATOMS: atom_id res chain seq x y z
N VAL A 1 37.40 50.22 -11.62
CA VAL A 1 35.92 50.09 -11.61
C VAL A 1 35.54 49.15 -10.48
N LYS A 2 35.15 49.71 -9.33
CA LYS A 2 34.61 48.94 -8.20
C LYS A 2 33.24 48.44 -8.64
N ALA A 3 33.09 47.13 -8.79
CA ALA A 3 31.77 46.53 -8.94
C ALA A 3 31.14 46.50 -7.55
N ASP A 4 30.18 47.39 -7.31
CA ASP A 4 29.23 47.26 -6.21
C ASP A 4 28.50 45.93 -6.39
N LYS A 5 28.89 44.93 -5.59
CA LYS A 5 28.08 43.75 -5.35
C LYS A 5 26.85 44.22 -4.58
N ALA A 6 25.74 44.43 -5.28
CA ALA A 6 24.44 44.51 -4.64
C ALA A 6 24.27 43.26 -3.75
N ALA A 7 24.12 43.47 -2.45
CA ALA A 7 23.86 42.42 -1.50
C ALA A 7 22.56 41.69 -1.88
N PRO A 8 22.46 40.36 -1.70
CA PRO A 8 21.21 39.67 -1.93
C PRO A 8 20.20 40.16 -0.89
N THR A 9 19.18 40.88 -1.32
CA THR A 9 17.97 41.18 -0.54
C THR A 9 17.16 39.89 -0.41
N GLY A 10 17.68 38.93 0.37
CA GLY A 10 17.01 37.68 0.72
C GLY A 10 16.14 37.85 1.96
N LEU A 11 15.11 37.01 2.09
CA LEU A 11 14.19 37.01 3.23
C LEU A 11 14.96 36.86 4.57
N SER A 12 16.05 36.10 4.57
CA SER A 12 16.96 35.87 5.69
C SER A 12 17.73 37.10 6.18
N SER A 13 17.80 38.17 5.37
CA SER A 13 18.52 39.40 5.67
C SER A 13 17.64 40.48 6.28
N ASP A 14 16.33 40.25 6.36
CA ASP A 14 15.37 41.19 6.91
C ASP A 14 15.38 41.09 8.46
N PRO A 15 15.84 42.13 9.19
CA PRO A 15 15.88 42.12 10.66
C PRO A 15 14.49 42.05 11.30
N GLU A 16 13.42 42.15 10.51
CA GLU A 16 12.01 41.95 10.90
C GLU A 16 11.53 40.50 10.83
N LEU A 17 12.42 39.51 10.64
CA LEU A 17 12.11 38.09 10.87
C LEU A 17 11.99 37.83 12.39
N ASP A 18 10.95 38.46 12.93
CA ASP A 18 10.62 38.67 14.33
C ASP A 18 10.18 37.35 14.99
N ASP A 19 10.41 37.23 16.30
CA ASP A 19 9.85 36.15 17.12
C ASP A 19 8.32 36.07 16.95
N LYS A 20 7.70 37.20 16.61
CA LYS A 20 6.29 37.29 16.22
C LYS A 20 5.97 36.47 14.97
N LEU A 21 6.76 36.54 13.89
CA LEU A 21 6.54 35.75 12.68
C LEU A 21 6.70 34.26 12.97
N TYR A 22 7.70 33.89 13.78
CA TYR A 22 7.89 32.52 14.22
C TYR A 22 6.67 31.98 14.99
N ARG A 23 6.18 32.74 15.99
CA ARG A 23 4.99 32.36 16.77
C ARG A 23 3.74 32.28 15.88
N SER A 24 3.55 33.25 14.99
CA SER A 24 2.44 33.24 14.04
C SER A 24 2.49 32.03 13.10
N PHE A 25 3.66 31.74 12.53
CA PHE A 25 3.86 30.61 11.60
C PHE A 25 3.55 29.27 12.27
N TRP A 26 4.13 29.00 13.45
CA TRP A 26 3.88 27.75 14.14
C TRP A 26 2.47 27.67 14.75
N GLY A 27 1.87 28.82 15.08
CA GLY A 27 0.44 28.88 15.42
C GLY A 27 -0.47 28.46 14.27
N LEU A 28 -0.08 28.70 13.01
CA LEU A 28 -0.84 28.20 11.85
C LEU A 28 -0.88 26.68 11.80
N GLN A 29 0.17 25.99 12.24
CA GLN A 29 0.24 24.53 12.18
C GLN A 29 -0.80 23.84 13.06
N GLU A 30 -1.25 24.46 14.15
CA GLU A 30 -2.34 23.92 14.98
C GLU A 30 -3.64 23.82 14.16
N PHE A 31 -3.91 24.80 13.30
CA PHE A 31 -5.07 24.80 12.41
C PHE A 31 -4.90 23.87 11.21
N LEU A 32 -3.68 23.66 10.73
CA LEU A 32 -3.40 22.70 9.65
C LEU A 32 -3.48 21.25 10.13
N HIS A 33 -3.15 20.99 11.40
CA HIS A 33 -3.30 19.68 12.02
C HIS A 33 -4.78 19.33 12.27
N SER A 34 -5.57 20.33 12.67
CA SER A 34 -7.00 20.21 13.01
C SER A 34 -7.81 21.29 12.29
N PRO A 35 -8.15 21.10 10.99
CA PRO A 35 -8.90 22.08 10.21
C PRO A 35 -10.28 22.43 10.81
N GLU A 36 -10.88 21.52 11.58
CA GLU A 36 -12.14 21.74 12.29
C GLU A 36 -12.10 22.92 13.29
N LYS A 37 -10.92 23.25 13.82
CA LYS A 37 -10.74 24.34 14.80
C LYS A 37 -10.75 25.74 14.17
N LEU A 38 -10.64 25.83 12.85
CA LEU A 38 -10.63 27.11 12.11
C LEU A 38 -11.87 27.96 12.40
N PHE A 39 -13.02 27.32 12.66
CA PHE A 39 -14.30 28.00 12.91
C PHE A 39 -14.89 27.71 14.28
N GLU A 40 -14.12 27.13 15.21
CA GLU A 40 -14.60 26.84 16.57
C GLU A 40 -14.88 28.12 17.36
N THR A 41 -14.08 29.17 17.17
CA THR A 41 -14.25 30.48 17.82
C THR A 41 -14.05 31.60 16.81
N GLN A 42 -14.77 32.72 16.93
CA GLN A 42 -14.57 33.85 16.01
C GLN A 42 -13.11 34.39 16.02
N ASN A 43 -12.41 34.25 17.15
CA ASN A 43 -11.01 34.63 17.28
C ASN A 43 -10.05 33.67 16.57
N SER A 44 -10.40 32.39 16.39
CA SER A 44 -9.52 31.44 15.70
C SER A 44 -9.41 31.74 14.21
N TRP A 45 -10.54 32.03 13.54
CA TRP A 45 -10.51 32.49 12.15
C TRP A 45 -9.73 33.80 12.00
N LYS A 46 -9.99 34.79 12.87
CA LYS A 46 -9.31 36.10 12.79
C LYS A 46 -7.80 35.99 12.94
N SER A 47 -7.31 35.20 13.91
CA SER A 47 -5.88 35.01 14.13
C SER A 47 -5.24 34.25 12.97
N PHE A 48 -5.89 33.19 12.48
CA PHE A 48 -5.45 32.43 11.32
C PHE A 48 -5.39 33.30 10.06
N HIS A 49 -6.47 34.02 9.74
CA HIS A 49 -6.56 34.88 8.57
C HIS A 49 -5.47 35.95 8.57
N LEU A 50 -5.22 36.59 9.72
CA LEU A 50 -4.18 37.62 9.85
C LEU A 50 -2.78 37.01 9.66
N ALA A 51 -2.46 35.93 10.38
CA ALA A 51 -1.16 35.28 10.29
C ALA A 51 -0.86 34.72 8.89
N LEU A 52 -1.83 34.06 8.26
CA LEU A 52 -1.67 33.51 6.91
C LEU A 52 -1.59 34.62 5.86
N SER A 53 -2.43 35.67 5.97
CA SER A 53 -2.38 36.81 5.04
C SER A 53 -1.01 37.47 5.05
N ASP A 54 -0.44 37.71 6.22
CA ASP A 54 0.86 38.36 6.34
C ASP A 54 2.00 37.49 5.79
N LEU A 55 1.95 36.18 6.04
CA LEU A 55 2.88 35.22 5.47
C LEU A 55 2.78 35.12 3.94
N LEU A 56 1.56 35.08 3.39
CA LEU A 56 1.36 35.02 1.94
C LEU A 56 1.79 36.33 1.25
N LYS A 57 1.52 37.50 1.86
CA LYS A 57 2.06 38.78 1.38
C LYS A 57 3.59 38.76 1.34
N LEU A 58 4.23 38.17 2.35
CA LEU A 58 5.68 38.01 2.40
C LEU A 58 6.19 37.12 1.26
N PHE A 59 5.50 36.02 0.97
CA PHE A 59 5.84 35.14 -0.16
C PHE A 59 5.68 35.81 -1.52
N LEU A 60 4.63 36.62 -1.70
CA LEU A 60 4.43 37.42 -2.91
C LEU A 60 5.46 38.54 -3.06
N ARG A 61 5.89 39.15 -1.95
CA ARG A 61 6.92 40.21 -1.93
C ARG A 61 8.31 39.67 -2.25
N TYR A 62 8.63 38.47 -1.78
CA TYR A 62 9.91 37.81 -1.99
C TYR A 62 9.71 36.43 -2.65
N PRO A 63 9.40 36.34 -3.95
CA PRO A 63 9.13 35.07 -4.62
C PRO A 63 10.36 34.15 -4.61
N ALA A 64 10.16 32.87 -4.29
CA ALA A 64 11.19 31.84 -4.43
C ALA A 64 10.79 30.95 -5.61
N GLN A 65 11.60 30.89 -6.68
CA GLN A 65 11.31 30.02 -7.82
C GLN A 65 12.05 28.69 -7.66
N ASP A 66 11.34 27.60 -7.96
CA ASP A 66 11.94 26.27 -8.16
C ASP A 66 12.53 26.25 -9.58
N ASP A 67 13.83 26.01 -9.71
CA ASP A 67 14.53 26.00 -11.01
C ASP A 67 14.08 24.79 -11.85
N ALA A 68 12.96 24.95 -12.55
CA ALA A 68 12.40 23.91 -13.43
C ALA A 68 13.34 23.49 -14.59
N HIS A 69 14.43 24.23 -14.81
CA HIS A 69 15.48 23.92 -15.78
C HIS A 69 16.58 23.01 -15.21
N GLN A 70 16.57 22.73 -13.91
CA GLN A 70 17.53 21.83 -13.31
C GLN A 70 17.22 20.40 -13.78
N PRO A 71 18.21 19.67 -14.33
CA PRO A 71 18.02 18.27 -14.70
C PRO A 71 17.48 17.50 -13.51
N TRP A 72 16.50 16.62 -13.74
CA TRP A 72 16.00 15.74 -12.70
C TRP A 72 17.18 15.02 -12.06
N SER A 73 17.44 15.33 -10.80
CA SER A 73 18.39 14.63 -9.95
C SER A 73 17.57 13.82 -8.95
N PRO A 74 18.07 12.64 -8.53
CA PRO A 74 17.49 11.95 -7.38
C PRO A 74 17.41 12.95 -6.23
N PRO A 75 16.21 13.21 -5.68
CA PRO A 75 16.09 14.16 -4.58
C PRO A 75 16.99 13.68 -3.44
N GLU A 76 17.93 14.55 -3.03
CA GLU A 76 18.67 14.37 -1.79
C GLU A 76 17.66 14.05 -0.67
N PRO A 77 17.97 13.14 0.26
CA PRO A 77 17.05 12.76 1.31
C PRO A 77 16.69 13.98 2.15
N SER A 78 15.54 14.59 1.83
CA SER A 78 15.01 15.71 2.58
C SER A 78 14.76 15.25 4.01
N PRO A 79 15.13 16.05 5.02
CA PRO A 79 14.86 15.68 6.41
C PRO A 79 13.37 15.42 6.59
N LEU A 80 13.03 14.28 7.19
CA LEU A 80 11.65 13.81 7.38
C LEU A 80 10.78 14.79 8.20
N LYS A 81 11.41 15.72 8.92
CA LYS A 81 10.76 16.74 9.75
C LYS A 81 11.49 18.07 9.59
N HIS A 82 10.72 19.16 9.43
CA HIS A 82 11.26 20.51 9.43
C HIS A 82 11.77 20.88 10.83
N ALA A 83 12.88 21.60 10.90
CA ALA A 83 13.47 22.01 12.16
C ALA A 83 12.70 23.21 12.75
N PRO A 84 12.06 23.09 13.93
CA PRO A 84 11.28 24.17 14.54
C PRO A 84 12.21 25.15 15.29
N ARG A 85 13.25 25.64 14.63
CA ARG A 85 14.19 26.61 15.23
C ARG A 85 13.93 27.97 14.62
N SER A 86 13.77 29.01 15.43
CA SER A 86 13.52 30.38 14.95
C SER A 86 14.57 30.85 13.95
N ARG A 87 15.85 30.57 14.23
CA ARG A 87 16.98 30.85 13.32
C ARG A 87 16.97 30.06 12.01
N ALA A 88 16.32 28.90 11.98
CA ALA A 88 16.22 28.07 10.78
C ALA A 88 14.98 28.40 9.92
N LEU A 89 13.94 29.00 10.52
CA LEU A 89 12.70 29.31 9.82
C LEU A 89 12.94 30.27 8.65
N ALA A 90 13.80 31.28 8.82
CA ALA A 90 14.16 32.21 7.75
C ALA A 90 14.69 31.48 6.50
N VAL A 91 15.65 30.58 6.71
CA VAL A 91 16.28 29.78 5.64
C VAL A 91 15.28 28.79 5.04
N GLN A 92 14.43 28.18 5.86
CA GLN A 92 13.36 27.30 5.37
C GLN A 92 12.34 28.06 4.52
N LEU A 93 11.97 29.28 4.92
CA LEU A 93 11.07 30.13 4.14
C LEU A 93 11.73 30.67 2.86
N GLU A 94 13.05 30.58 2.69
CA GLU A 94 13.71 30.86 1.40
C GLU A 94 13.64 29.66 0.44
N ASP A 95 13.51 28.44 0.96
CA ASP A 95 13.44 27.23 0.15
C ASP A 95 12.09 27.15 -0.62
N PRO A 96 12.10 27.13 -1.96
CA PRO A 96 10.88 26.98 -2.75
C PRO A 96 10.15 25.67 -2.45
N ALA A 97 10.86 24.57 -2.16
CA ALA A 97 10.23 23.29 -1.86
C ALA A 97 9.44 23.33 -0.55
N PHE A 98 10.00 23.98 0.48
CA PHE A 98 9.30 24.20 1.76
C PHE A 98 8.04 25.05 1.57
N ARG A 99 8.10 26.13 0.76
CA ARG A 99 6.92 26.95 0.47
C ARG A 99 5.84 26.16 -0.27
N LEU A 100 6.22 25.34 -1.25
CA LEU A 100 5.27 24.46 -1.95
C LEU A 100 4.59 23.50 -0.98
N GLN A 101 5.35 22.86 -0.09
CA GLN A 101 4.82 21.94 0.91
C GLN A 101 3.86 22.65 1.87
N PHE A 102 4.27 23.80 2.42
CA PHE A 102 3.44 24.57 3.35
C PHE A 102 2.14 25.04 2.69
N VAL A 103 2.20 25.69 1.53
CA VAL A 103 0.99 26.19 0.87
C VAL A 103 0.10 25.03 0.40
N SER A 104 0.68 23.89 0.02
CA SER A 104 -0.11 22.68 -0.27
C SER A 104 -0.86 22.16 0.97
N GLN A 105 -0.24 22.17 2.15
CA GLN A 105 -0.91 21.81 3.41
C GLN A 105 -2.09 22.76 3.70
N VAL A 106 -1.91 24.07 3.47
CA VAL A 106 -3.00 25.06 3.59
C VAL A 106 -4.15 24.75 2.63
N MET A 107 -3.85 24.42 1.37
CA MET A 107 -4.88 24.07 0.38
C MET A 107 -5.62 22.78 0.75
N ILE A 108 -4.94 21.78 1.30
CA ILE A 108 -5.56 20.55 1.81
C ILE A 108 -6.48 20.85 2.99
N ALA A 109 -6.05 21.69 3.94
CA ALA A 109 -6.88 22.11 5.06
C ALA A 109 -8.14 22.88 4.60
N PHE A 110 -8.00 23.77 3.61
CA PHE A 110 -9.13 24.46 2.99
C PHE A 110 -10.11 23.49 2.33
N GLN A 111 -9.62 22.48 1.61
CA GLN A 111 -10.45 21.45 0.99
C GLN A 111 -11.23 20.65 2.05
N ALA A 112 -10.58 20.26 3.15
CA ALA A 112 -11.22 19.52 4.24
C ALA A 112 -12.37 20.30 4.88
N VAL A 113 -12.22 21.62 5.00
CA VAL A 113 -13.23 22.52 5.57
C VAL A 113 -14.38 22.80 4.59
N GLU A 114 -14.08 22.85 3.28
CA GLU A 114 -15.10 22.94 2.21
C GLU A 114 -15.95 21.67 2.10
N GLN A 115 -15.34 20.51 2.39
CA GLN A 115 -15.97 19.20 2.30
C GLN A 115 -16.46 18.65 3.64
N ASP A 116 -16.36 19.39 4.75
CA ASP A 116 -16.59 18.84 6.10
C ASP A 116 -17.86 17.98 6.18
N ASN A 117 -17.64 16.67 6.30
CA ASN A 117 -18.66 15.62 6.31
C ASN A 117 -19.17 15.31 7.73
N SER A 118 -18.81 16.13 8.73
CA SER A 118 -19.31 16.00 10.11
C SER A 118 -20.85 15.99 10.17
N SER A 119 -21.52 16.57 9.16
CA SER A 119 -22.94 16.43 8.94
C SER A 119 -23.31 15.03 8.41
N ARG A 120 -23.36 14.03 9.30
CA ARG A 120 -24.12 12.78 9.08
C ARG A 120 -25.64 13.02 8.94
N ARG A 121 -26.08 14.29 9.01
CA ARG A 121 -27.47 14.72 9.04
C ARG A 121 -27.75 15.69 7.89
N GLY A 122 -27.75 15.22 6.65
CA GLY A 122 -28.51 15.77 5.52
C GLY A 122 -28.26 17.22 5.08
N ASP A 123 -27.44 17.99 5.78
CA ASP A 123 -27.12 19.38 5.46
C ASP A 123 -25.81 19.36 4.66
N GLY A 124 -25.93 19.30 3.34
CA GLY A 124 -24.87 18.98 2.37
C GLY A 124 -23.87 20.10 2.11
N GLY A 125 -23.38 20.77 3.16
CA GLY A 125 -22.37 21.82 3.03
C GLY A 125 -21.28 21.69 4.09
N GLY A 126 -20.01 21.88 3.67
CA GLY A 126 -18.89 21.93 4.60
C GLY A 126 -18.97 23.11 5.57
N SER A 127 -18.09 23.12 6.57
CA SER A 127 -18.10 24.06 7.70
C SER A 127 -18.04 25.53 7.25
N ILE A 128 -17.35 25.83 6.14
CA ILE A 128 -17.28 27.17 5.54
C ILE A 128 -18.63 27.69 5.01
N SER A 129 -19.51 26.80 4.52
CA SER A 129 -20.82 27.21 3.96
C SER A 129 -21.76 27.76 5.04
N ARG A 130 -21.52 27.43 6.31
CA ARG A 130 -22.28 27.91 7.46
C ARG A 130 -21.77 29.25 8.01
N GLN A 131 -20.65 29.75 7.49
CA GLN A 131 -20.03 30.98 7.97
C GLN A 131 -20.63 32.24 7.31
N PRO A 132 -20.50 33.42 7.96
CA PRO A 132 -20.94 34.69 7.39
C PRO A 132 -20.28 34.99 6.04
N ASP A 133 -20.96 35.75 5.18
CA ASP A 133 -20.48 36.12 3.83
C ASP A 133 -19.08 36.75 3.84
N VAL A 134 -18.77 37.53 4.88
CA VAL A 134 -17.45 38.14 5.06
C VAL A 134 -16.36 37.06 5.19
N VAL A 135 -16.58 36.04 6.02
CA VAL A 135 -15.62 34.94 6.22
C VAL A 135 -15.49 34.11 4.94
N ARG A 136 -16.58 33.89 4.22
CA ARG A 136 -16.57 33.17 2.93
C ARG A 136 -15.78 33.92 1.87
N THR A 137 -15.91 35.25 1.79
CA THR A 137 -15.15 36.06 0.84
C THR A 137 -13.66 36.14 1.19
N GLU A 138 -13.33 36.31 2.47
CA GLU A 138 -11.95 36.24 2.99
C GLU A 138 -11.30 34.88 2.68
N PHE A 139 -12.01 33.79 2.94
CA PHE A 139 -11.55 32.44 2.65
C PHE A 139 -11.23 32.23 1.16
N GLN A 140 -12.14 32.64 0.27
CA GLN A 140 -11.93 32.54 -1.18
C GLN A 140 -10.79 33.46 -1.65
N ALA A 141 -10.60 34.62 -1.03
CA ALA A 141 -9.48 35.51 -1.31
C ALA A 141 -8.14 34.86 -0.92
N LEU A 142 -8.04 34.27 0.27
CA LEU A 142 -6.86 33.53 0.71
C LEU A 142 -6.53 32.38 -0.24
N LYS A 143 -7.52 31.59 -0.66
CA LYS A 143 -7.33 30.47 -1.60
C LYS A 143 -6.73 30.94 -2.93
N ARG A 144 -7.21 32.07 -3.48
CA ARG A 144 -6.63 32.69 -4.70
C ARG A 144 -5.19 33.14 -4.49
N ILE A 145 -4.88 33.74 -3.34
CA ILE A 145 -3.52 34.17 -3.01
C ILE A 145 -2.58 32.95 -2.90
N CYS A 146 -3.03 31.85 -2.28
CA CYS A 146 -2.27 30.60 -2.24
C CYS A 146 -1.96 30.08 -3.65
N GLU A 147 -2.95 30.05 -4.55
CA GLU A 147 -2.76 29.66 -5.95
C GLU A 147 -1.74 30.58 -6.67
N MET A 148 -1.81 31.89 -6.43
CA MET A 148 -0.83 32.84 -6.97
C MET A 148 0.58 32.54 -6.47
N VAL A 149 0.78 32.33 -5.16
CA VAL A 149 2.08 31.98 -4.59
C VAL A 149 2.61 30.69 -5.19
N LEU A 150 1.80 29.63 -5.26
CA LEU A 150 2.19 28.35 -5.87
C LEU A 150 2.59 28.52 -7.34
N SER A 151 1.87 29.36 -8.10
CA SER A 151 2.18 29.63 -9.51
C SER A 151 3.51 30.37 -9.71
N GLN A 152 3.87 31.25 -8.77
CA GLN A 152 5.14 31.96 -8.77
C GLN A 152 6.31 31.03 -8.42
N THR A 153 6.09 30.10 -7.49
CA THR A 153 7.10 29.13 -7.07
C THR A 153 7.35 28.09 -8.14
N ARG A 154 6.29 27.47 -8.69
CA ARG A 154 6.40 26.44 -9.72
C ARG A 154 5.24 26.50 -10.71
N LYS A 155 5.57 26.78 -11.97
CA LYS A 155 4.59 26.79 -13.07
C LYS A 155 3.90 25.42 -13.20
N GLY A 156 2.59 25.44 -13.39
CA GLY A 156 1.77 24.22 -13.54
C GLY A 156 1.44 23.48 -12.24
N PHE A 157 2.13 23.78 -11.13
CA PHE A 157 1.86 23.14 -9.83
C PHE A 157 0.43 23.36 -9.32
N PRO A 158 -0.17 24.57 -9.41
CA PRO A 158 -1.56 24.77 -8.97
C PRO A 158 -2.56 23.88 -9.72
N SER A 159 -2.36 23.68 -11.03
CA SER A 159 -3.23 22.80 -11.84
C SER A 159 -3.10 21.33 -11.44
N MET A 160 -1.86 20.89 -11.19
CA MET A 160 -1.60 19.54 -10.70
C MET A 160 -2.22 19.33 -9.31
N LEU A 161 -2.00 20.28 -8.38
CA LEU A 161 -2.55 20.22 -7.02
C LEU A 161 -4.08 20.19 -7.06
N LYS A 162 -4.71 21.03 -7.88
CA LYS A 162 -6.16 21.02 -8.10
C LYS A 162 -6.64 19.64 -8.56
N HIS A 163 -5.98 19.02 -9.54
CA HIS A 163 -6.34 17.67 -9.98
C HIS A 163 -6.21 16.62 -8.87
N VAL A 164 -5.16 16.71 -8.03
CA VAL A 164 -4.97 15.81 -6.88
C VAL A 164 -6.08 16.02 -5.83
N LEU A 165 -6.46 17.26 -5.54
CA LEU A 165 -7.53 17.59 -4.61
C LEU A 165 -8.91 17.18 -5.16
N ASP A 166 -9.14 17.31 -6.47
CA ASP A 166 -10.36 16.81 -7.12
C ASP A 166 -10.46 15.28 -7.00
N ARG A 167 -9.34 14.56 -7.19
CA ARG A 167 -9.29 13.12 -6.97
C ARG A 167 -9.56 12.75 -5.50
N GLU A 168 -9.01 13.52 -4.57
CA GLU A 168 -9.26 13.35 -3.14
C GLU A 168 -10.73 13.58 -2.78
N SER A 169 -11.38 14.59 -3.37
CA SER A 169 -12.82 14.82 -3.26
C SER A 169 -13.65 13.59 -3.65
N HIS A 170 -13.34 12.99 -4.80
CA HIS A 170 -14.01 11.76 -5.23
C HIS A 170 -13.76 10.60 -4.26
N TRP A 171 -12.53 10.48 -3.72
CA TRP A 171 -12.19 9.45 -2.74
C TRP A 171 -12.97 9.62 -1.43
N VAL A 172 -13.07 10.85 -0.93
CA VAL A 172 -13.85 11.20 0.25
C VAL A 172 -15.33 10.89 0.03
N GLN A 173 -15.90 11.30 -1.10
CA GLN A 173 -17.28 10.99 -1.45
C GLN A 173 -17.50 9.48 -1.52
N TRP A 174 -16.63 8.73 -2.19
CA TRP A 174 -16.72 7.26 -2.26
C TRP A 174 -16.70 6.62 -0.86
N LYS A 175 -15.85 7.11 0.04
CA LYS A 175 -15.81 6.67 1.44
C LYS A 175 -17.10 6.98 2.19
N VAL A 176 -17.67 8.17 2.01
CA VAL A 176 -18.97 8.55 2.61
C VAL A 176 -20.09 7.62 2.15
N HIS A 177 -20.06 7.17 0.89
CA HIS A 177 -21.03 6.22 0.33
C HIS A 177 -20.78 4.75 0.72
N GLY A 178 -19.96 4.51 1.73
CA GLY A 178 -19.73 3.17 2.29
C GLY A 178 -18.69 2.34 1.52
N CYS A 179 -17.77 2.99 0.80
CA CYS A 179 -16.68 2.31 0.10
C CYS A 179 -17.17 1.19 -0.84
N ARG A 180 -18.17 1.48 -1.67
CA ARG A 180 -18.74 0.47 -2.58
C ARG A 180 -17.64 -0.14 -3.44
N GLU A 181 -17.66 -1.46 -3.57
CA GLU A 181 -16.70 -2.19 -4.40
C GLU A 181 -16.70 -1.59 -5.81
N PHE A 182 -15.50 -1.19 -6.25
CA PHE A 182 -15.25 -0.65 -7.59
C PHE A 182 -15.10 -1.77 -8.63
N GLU A 183 -15.02 -3.02 -8.17
CA GLU A 183 -15.13 -4.22 -8.99
C GLU A 183 -16.55 -4.31 -9.54
N ARG A 184 -16.74 -3.67 -10.70
CA ARG A 184 -17.78 -4.08 -11.61
C ARG A 184 -17.21 -5.29 -12.32
N GLU A 185 -17.77 -6.48 -12.09
CA GLU A 185 -17.66 -7.55 -13.08
C GLU A 185 -17.96 -6.88 -14.42
N SER A 186 -16.98 -6.86 -15.33
CA SER A 186 -17.17 -6.13 -16.58
C SER A 186 -18.45 -6.69 -17.20
N LEU A 187 -19.31 -5.83 -17.76
CA LEU A 187 -20.48 -6.31 -18.51
C LEU A 187 -20.05 -7.25 -19.63
N GLU A 188 -18.78 -7.19 -20.05
CA GLU A 188 -18.13 -8.19 -20.91
C GLU A 188 -17.95 -9.55 -20.23
N MET A 189 -17.55 -9.66 -18.95
CA MET A 189 -17.52 -10.94 -18.24
C MET A 189 -18.92 -11.50 -17.96
N LEU A 190 -19.90 -10.63 -17.68
CA LEU A 190 -21.29 -11.05 -17.41
C LEU A 190 -22.08 -11.39 -18.68
N ASN A 191 -21.79 -10.75 -19.82
CA ASN A 191 -22.42 -11.04 -21.12
C ASN A 191 -21.52 -11.86 -22.06
N ALA A 192 -20.31 -12.23 -21.63
CA ALA A 192 -19.54 -13.26 -22.28
C ALA A 192 -20.35 -14.55 -22.15
N ARG A 193 -21.14 -14.85 -23.19
CA ARG A 193 -21.52 -16.23 -23.47
C ARG A 193 -20.25 -17.02 -23.34
N ILE A 194 -20.23 -17.99 -22.42
CA ILE A 194 -19.13 -18.96 -22.25
C ILE A 194 -18.73 -19.35 -23.66
N THR A 195 -17.61 -18.81 -24.14
CA THR A 195 -17.16 -19.13 -25.47
C THR A 195 -16.83 -20.60 -25.37
N PRO A 196 -17.46 -21.47 -26.18
CA PRO A 196 -17.09 -22.89 -26.14
C PRO A 196 -15.57 -22.93 -26.27
N PRO A 197 -14.87 -23.66 -25.40
CA PRO A 197 -13.41 -23.64 -25.34
C PRO A 197 -12.90 -23.80 -26.76
N ASP A 198 -12.07 -22.86 -27.22
CA ASP A 198 -11.53 -22.86 -28.58
C ASP A 198 -11.06 -24.29 -28.88
N LYS A 199 -11.78 -24.99 -29.76
CA LYS A 199 -11.38 -26.33 -30.17
C LYS A 199 -10.02 -26.17 -30.82
N LEU A 200 -8.98 -26.66 -30.15
CA LEU A 200 -7.65 -26.71 -30.71
C LEU A 200 -7.76 -27.37 -32.09
N PRO A 201 -7.21 -26.74 -33.16
CA PRO A 201 -7.22 -27.35 -34.48
C PRO A 201 -6.64 -28.76 -34.40
N GLU A 202 -7.35 -29.75 -34.95
CA GLU A 202 -6.92 -31.16 -34.93
C GLU A 202 -5.58 -31.37 -35.66
N ASP A 203 -5.20 -30.44 -36.54
CA ASP A 203 -3.86 -30.33 -37.12
C ASP A 203 -3.16 -29.03 -36.67
N PRO A 204 -2.30 -29.07 -35.64
CA PRO A 204 -1.46 -27.93 -35.30
C PRO A 204 -0.43 -27.73 -36.41
N GLN A 205 -0.65 -26.77 -37.31
CA GLN A 205 0.42 -26.31 -38.19
C GLN A 205 1.62 -25.87 -37.33
N PRO A 206 2.85 -26.31 -37.64
CA PRO A 206 4.01 -25.90 -36.87
C PRO A 206 4.12 -24.38 -36.95
N LEU A 207 3.89 -23.73 -35.80
CA LEU A 207 4.16 -22.31 -35.62
C LEU A 207 5.57 -22.06 -36.15
N LYS A 208 5.70 -21.23 -37.20
CA LYS A 208 7.02 -20.79 -37.67
C LYS A 208 7.72 -20.17 -36.48
N GLN A 209 8.68 -20.90 -35.91
CA GLN A 209 9.48 -20.43 -34.79
C GLN A 209 10.33 -19.26 -35.32
N ALA A 210 9.79 -18.06 -35.28
CA ALA A 210 10.58 -16.86 -35.45
C ALA A 210 11.62 -16.89 -34.34
N ARG A 211 12.90 -17.03 -34.70
CA ARG A 211 13.98 -16.95 -33.71
C ARG A 211 13.81 -15.63 -32.96
N PRO A 212 13.60 -15.64 -31.64
CA PRO A 212 13.42 -14.41 -30.90
C PRO A 212 14.66 -13.53 -31.12
N THR A 213 14.44 -12.30 -31.59
CA THR A 213 15.51 -11.31 -31.74
C THR A 213 15.92 -10.85 -30.35
N LEU A 214 16.86 -11.54 -29.74
CA LEU A 214 17.41 -11.19 -28.43
C LEU A 214 18.29 -9.94 -28.55
N ALA A 215 18.21 -9.07 -27.55
CA ALA A 215 19.07 -7.89 -27.46
C ALA A 215 20.56 -8.30 -27.47
N PRO A 216 21.49 -7.49 -28.04
CA PRO A 216 22.89 -7.87 -28.23
C PRO A 216 23.61 -8.31 -26.95
N TYR A 217 23.29 -7.70 -25.81
CA TYR A 217 23.88 -8.04 -24.51
C TYR A 217 23.47 -9.43 -24.00
N LEU A 218 22.28 -9.92 -24.37
CA LEU A 218 21.79 -11.26 -24.01
C LEU A 218 22.54 -12.36 -24.78
N ASN A 219 22.95 -12.08 -26.02
CA ASN A 219 23.79 -13.01 -26.77
C ASN A 219 25.15 -13.20 -26.09
N GLY A 220 25.70 -12.14 -25.49
CA GLY A 220 26.90 -12.20 -24.66
C GLY A 220 26.70 -13.13 -23.46
N LEU A 221 25.67 -12.86 -22.64
CA LEU A 221 25.33 -13.64 -21.44
C LEU A 221 25.08 -15.13 -21.75
N LEU A 222 24.31 -15.42 -22.80
CA LEU A 222 23.99 -16.80 -23.17
C LEU A 222 25.23 -17.55 -23.68
N LYS A 223 26.17 -16.84 -24.32
CA LYS A 223 27.43 -17.43 -24.78
C LYS A 223 28.33 -17.77 -23.59
N THR A 224 28.38 -16.91 -22.59
CA THR A 224 29.11 -17.16 -21.35
C THR A 224 28.49 -18.26 -20.49
N LEU A 225 27.16 -18.35 -20.42
CA LEU A 225 26.46 -19.47 -19.75
C LEU A 225 26.56 -20.80 -20.49
N LYS A 226 26.89 -20.77 -21.79
CA LYS A 226 27.10 -21.95 -22.63
C LYS A 226 28.53 -22.48 -22.55
N ASP A 227 29.48 -21.71 -22.02
CA ASP A 227 30.85 -22.18 -21.84
C ASP A 227 30.90 -23.28 -20.76
N PRO A 228 31.35 -24.51 -21.08
CA PRO A 228 31.40 -25.62 -20.13
C PRO A 228 32.43 -25.40 -18.99
N GLN A 229 33.26 -24.36 -19.11
CA GLN A 229 34.21 -23.91 -18.09
C GLN A 229 33.62 -22.84 -17.16
N TRP A 230 32.46 -22.25 -17.50
CA TRP A 230 31.75 -21.36 -16.60
C TRP A 230 31.13 -22.19 -15.49
N LYS A 231 31.80 -22.24 -14.35
CA LYS A 231 31.25 -22.76 -13.10
C LYS A 231 30.89 -21.56 -12.24
N LEU A 232 29.67 -21.55 -11.70
CA LEU A 232 29.36 -20.70 -10.55
C LEU A 232 30.46 -20.96 -9.50
N PRO A 233 30.97 -19.94 -8.77
CA PRO A 233 31.90 -20.20 -7.68
C PRO A 233 31.34 -21.31 -6.83
N SER A 234 32.02 -22.45 -6.81
CA SER A 234 31.53 -23.62 -6.10
C SER A 234 31.39 -23.18 -4.65
N ALA A 235 30.15 -23.16 -4.17
CA ALA A 235 29.90 -23.03 -2.75
C ALA A 235 30.79 -24.09 -2.04
N PRO A 236 31.41 -23.74 -0.90
CA PRO A 236 32.37 -24.61 -0.25
C PRO A 236 31.74 -25.99 -0.06
N GLU A 237 32.42 -27.01 -0.58
CA GLU A 237 32.07 -28.42 -0.39
C GLU A 237 32.11 -28.73 1.10
N GLY A 238 30.93 -28.64 1.69
CA GLY A 238 30.60 -29.05 3.04
C GLY A 238 29.09 -29.17 3.05
N ASP A 239 28.59 -30.30 3.52
CA ASP A 239 27.17 -30.68 3.63
C ASP A 239 26.25 -29.62 4.30
N GLY A 240 26.80 -28.49 4.76
CA GLY A 240 26.08 -27.37 5.39
C GLY A 240 25.58 -26.27 4.45
N ALA A 241 25.94 -26.26 3.16
CA ALA A 241 25.50 -25.17 2.26
C ALA A 241 24.05 -25.34 1.76
N VAL A 242 23.55 -26.57 1.64
CA VAL A 242 22.14 -26.85 1.26
C VAL A 242 21.19 -26.67 2.44
N ALA A 243 21.70 -26.82 3.68
CA ALA A 243 20.94 -26.55 4.91
C ALA A 243 20.55 -25.06 5.07
N SER A 244 21.23 -24.13 4.39
CA SER A 244 20.89 -22.71 4.39
C SER A 244 19.88 -22.30 3.31
N THR A 245 19.20 -23.25 2.66
CA THR A 245 18.04 -22.89 1.85
C THR A 245 16.93 -22.47 2.81
N ARG A 246 16.42 -21.24 2.67
CA ARG A 246 15.34 -20.67 3.51
C ARG A 246 14.17 -21.64 3.73
N LEU A 247 13.88 -22.47 2.73
CA LEU A 247 12.83 -23.50 2.75
C LEU A 247 13.11 -24.63 3.76
N GLN A 248 14.34 -25.18 3.80
CA GLN A 248 14.68 -26.25 4.74
C GLN A 248 14.72 -25.70 6.19
N GLY A 249 15.28 -24.51 6.38
CA GLY A 249 15.24 -23.84 7.69
C GLY A 249 13.82 -23.55 8.17
N MET A 250 12.88 -23.27 7.26
CA MET A 250 11.45 -23.11 7.60
C MET A 250 10.78 -24.44 7.96
N ARG A 251 11.17 -25.55 7.33
CA ARG A 251 10.70 -26.91 7.68
C ARG A 251 11.17 -27.33 9.07
N ASP A 252 12.45 -27.20 9.36
CA ASP A 252 13.02 -27.57 10.66
C ASP A 252 12.40 -26.72 11.79
N MET A 253 12.10 -25.46 11.52
CA MET A 253 11.38 -24.58 12.44
C MET A 253 9.92 -25.01 12.64
N CYS A 254 9.25 -25.46 11.58
CA CYS A 254 7.90 -26.01 11.68
C CYS A 254 7.90 -27.26 12.57
N GLU A 255 8.83 -28.20 12.36
CA GLU A 255 8.93 -29.43 13.16
C GLU A 255 9.14 -29.14 14.64
N ARG A 256 10.08 -28.25 14.99
CA ARG A 256 10.34 -27.85 16.39
C ARG A 256 9.13 -27.24 17.08
N TYR A 257 8.33 -26.44 16.36
CA TYR A 257 7.10 -25.85 16.89
C TYR A 257 6.02 -26.90 17.13
N LEU A 258 5.91 -27.90 16.23
CA LEU A 258 4.98 -29.02 16.40
C LEU A 258 5.42 -29.96 17.52
N ASP A 259 6.72 -30.22 17.66
CA ASP A 259 7.27 -31.04 18.76
C ASP A 259 6.98 -30.41 20.12
N ARG A 260 7.21 -29.10 20.27
CA ARG A 260 6.86 -28.38 21.50
C ARG A 260 5.37 -28.50 21.83
N LEU A 261 4.49 -28.40 20.83
CA LEU A 261 3.04 -28.55 21.03
C LEU A 261 2.64 -29.96 21.46
N VAL A 262 3.35 -30.99 20.98
CA VAL A 262 3.08 -32.40 21.33
C VAL A 262 3.67 -32.74 22.70
N GLU A 263 4.87 -32.27 23.01
CA GLU A 263 5.53 -32.47 24.31
C GLU A 263 4.78 -31.81 25.47
N GLU A 264 4.26 -30.60 25.27
CA GLU A 264 3.46 -29.89 26.28
C GLU A 264 2.02 -30.43 26.41
N ASP A 265 1.58 -31.27 25.46
CA ASP A 265 0.28 -31.98 25.52
C ASP A 265 0.36 -33.34 26.20
N LYS A 266 1.58 -33.87 26.43
CA LYS A 266 1.76 -35.11 27.19
C LYS A 266 1.44 -34.85 28.67
N PRO A 267 0.58 -35.67 29.30
CA PRO A 267 0.19 -35.48 30.71
C PRO A 267 1.35 -35.70 31.70
N GLU A 268 2.48 -36.22 31.22
CA GLU A 268 3.66 -36.60 31.99
C GLU A 268 4.64 -35.44 32.25
N ASN A 269 4.53 -34.33 31.49
CA ASN A 269 5.47 -33.21 31.58
C ASN A 269 5.10 -32.15 32.63
N GLU A 270 4.02 -32.33 33.42
CA GLU A 270 3.57 -31.45 34.52
C GLU A 270 3.67 -29.94 34.25
N VAL A 271 3.55 -29.51 32.98
CA VAL A 271 3.53 -28.08 32.63
C VAL A 271 2.19 -27.50 33.04
N GLU A 272 2.22 -26.56 33.98
CA GLU A 272 1.05 -25.82 34.45
C GLU A 272 0.22 -25.30 33.27
N GLU A 273 -1.10 -25.49 33.33
CA GLU A 273 -1.99 -25.21 32.19
C GLU A 273 -1.96 -23.76 31.73
N GLU A 274 -1.52 -22.83 32.58
CA GLU A 274 -1.39 -21.39 32.29
C GLU A 274 -0.21 -21.07 31.37
N TYR A 275 0.83 -21.92 31.36
CA TYR A 275 2.05 -21.71 30.58
C TYR A 275 2.12 -22.56 29.31
N LYS A 276 1.12 -23.41 29.04
CA LYS A 276 1.02 -24.18 27.81
C LYS A 276 1.01 -23.26 26.58
N ALA A 277 1.86 -23.53 25.60
CA ALA A 277 2.01 -22.75 24.38
C ALA A 277 0.73 -22.67 23.55
N LYS A 278 -0.22 -23.59 23.77
CA LYS A 278 -1.59 -23.55 23.23
C LYS A 278 -2.41 -22.33 23.67
N LYS A 279 -2.17 -21.77 24.87
CA LYS A 279 -2.83 -20.54 25.35
C LYS A 279 -2.18 -19.27 24.79
N ASN A 280 -0.93 -19.34 24.33
CA ASN A 280 -0.25 -18.21 23.72
C ASN A 280 -0.74 -17.98 22.28
N LYS A 281 -1.55 -16.93 22.09
CA LYS A 281 -2.16 -16.56 20.80
C LYS A 281 -1.12 -16.30 19.71
N VAL A 282 0.02 -15.71 20.05
CA VAL A 282 1.08 -15.39 19.08
C VAL A 282 1.80 -16.66 18.63
N PHE A 283 2.09 -17.55 19.58
CA PHE A 283 2.71 -18.84 19.29
C PHE A 283 1.82 -19.72 18.42
N MET A 284 0.52 -19.84 18.75
CA MET A 284 -0.45 -20.58 17.95
C MET A 284 -0.64 -20.00 16.54
N TRP A 285 -0.60 -18.67 16.40
CA TRP A 285 -0.66 -18.02 15.09
C TRP A 285 0.58 -18.30 14.24
N GLN A 286 1.78 -18.28 14.83
CA GLN A 286 3.03 -18.65 14.16
C GLN A 286 3.01 -20.12 13.75
N ALA A 287 2.63 -21.03 14.65
CA ALA A 287 2.56 -22.46 14.40
C ALA A 287 1.59 -22.80 13.26
N ARG A 288 0.39 -22.18 13.23
CA ARG A 288 -0.59 -22.39 12.15
C ARG A 288 -0.08 -21.91 10.78
N ARG A 289 0.66 -20.79 10.74
CA ARG A 289 1.25 -20.26 9.50
C ARG A 289 2.36 -21.16 8.97
N LEU A 290 3.23 -21.66 9.85
CA LEU A 290 4.27 -22.62 9.48
C LEU A 290 3.64 -23.94 9.00
N PHE A 291 2.62 -24.43 9.72
CA PHE A 291 1.88 -25.64 9.35
C PHE A 291 1.16 -25.52 8.00
N ALA A 292 0.54 -24.37 7.71
CA ALA A 292 -0.10 -24.14 6.42
C ALA A 292 0.91 -24.06 5.25
N GLY A 293 2.17 -23.70 5.52
CA GLY A 293 3.22 -23.70 4.50
C GLY A 293 3.62 -25.10 4.03
N GLU A 294 3.64 -26.07 4.95
CA GLU A 294 4.15 -27.42 4.68
C GLU A 294 3.05 -28.48 4.54
N HIS A 295 1.96 -28.35 5.29
CA HIS A 295 0.91 -29.37 5.44
C HIS A 295 -0.49 -28.86 5.04
N LEU A 296 -0.56 -27.95 4.06
CA LEU A 296 -1.83 -27.38 3.58
C LEU A 296 -2.85 -28.45 3.15
N ARG A 297 -2.37 -29.55 2.56
CA ARG A 297 -3.21 -30.67 2.08
C ARG A 297 -3.95 -31.39 3.21
N VAL A 298 -3.44 -31.34 4.45
CA VAL A 298 -4.06 -32.00 5.60
C VAL A 298 -5.33 -31.26 6.05
N PHE A 299 -5.43 -29.96 5.79
CA PHE A 299 -6.67 -29.21 6.03
C PHE A 299 -7.80 -29.62 5.08
N ALA A 300 -7.48 -30.02 3.85
CA ALA A 300 -8.48 -30.42 2.86
C ALA A 300 -8.99 -31.86 3.06
N GLN A 301 -8.23 -32.70 3.76
CA GLN A 301 -8.58 -34.11 4.01
C GLN A 301 -9.58 -34.29 5.16
N LYS A 302 -9.84 -33.26 5.96
CA LYS A 302 -10.77 -33.32 7.10
C LYS A 302 -11.90 -32.34 6.86
N ASP A 303 -13.14 -32.82 6.82
CA ASP A 303 -14.33 -31.98 6.62
C ASP A 303 -14.40 -30.87 7.68
N MET A 304 -14.45 -29.61 7.23
CA MET A 304 -14.52 -28.39 8.05
C MET A 304 -15.81 -28.30 8.92
N THR A 305 -16.72 -29.26 8.81
CA THR A 305 -18.07 -29.22 9.40
C THR A 305 -18.09 -29.50 10.90
N SER A 306 -17.04 -30.13 11.45
CA SER A 306 -16.89 -30.29 12.90
C SER A 306 -15.85 -29.30 13.44
N LYS A 307 -16.06 -28.76 14.65
CA LYS A 307 -15.07 -27.95 15.38
C LYS A 307 -13.83 -28.80 15.66
N THR A 308 -12.94 -28.89 14.67
CA THR A 308 -11.68 -29.62 14.78
C THR A 308 -10.66 -28.73 15.49
N ASP A 309 -10.12 -29.23 16.60
CA ASP A 309 -9.05 -28.54 17.30
C ASP A 309 -7.76 -28.66 16.48
N PHE A 310 -6.94 -27.62 16.48
CA PHE A 310 -5.69 -27.57 15.71
C PHE A 310 -4.74 -28.73 16.08
N MET A 311 -4.80 -29.16 17.34
CA MET A 311 -3.99 -30.28 17.84
C MET A 311 -4.33 -31.62 17.20
N ASP A 312 -5.53 -31.81 16.68
CA ASP A 312 -5.86 -33.02 15.91
C ASP A 312 -5.05 -33.09 14.62
N PHE A 313 -4.87 -31.96 13.93
CA PHE A 313 -4.06 -31.89 12.71
C PHE A 313 -2.57 -32.12 13.00
N VAL A 314 -2.09 -31.60 14.13
CA VAL A 314 -0.71 -31.81 14.59
C VAL A 314 -0.45 -33.29 14.90
N ARG A 315 -1.38 -33.96 15.58
CA ARG A 315 -1.31 -35.41 15.84
C ARG A 315 -1.29 -36.23 14.55
N THR A 316 -2.19 -35.96 13.60
CA THR A 316 -2.22 -36.68 12.32
C THR A 316 -0.91 -36.58 11.53
N VAL A 317 -0.25 -35.42 11.55
CA VAL A 317 1.04 -35.25 10.87
C VAL A 317 2.17 -35.97 11.59
N LYS A 318 2.19 -35.96 12.93
CA LYS A 318 3.24 -36.62 13.73
C LYS A 318 3.07 -38.14 13.83
N GLU A 319 1.84 -38.65 13.89
CA GLU A 319 1.54 -40.10 13.81
C GLU A 319 1.96 -40.68 12.45
N LYS A 320 1.68 -39.94 11.37
CA LYS A 320 2.13 -40.33 10.02
C LYS A 320 3.65 -40.27 9.82
N ALA A 321 4.36 -39.49 10.64
CA ALA A 321 5.83 -39.44 10.65
C ALA A 321 6.46 -40.57 11.48
N SER A 322 5.72 -41.22 12.38
CA SER A 322 6.22 -42.35 13.19
C SER A 322 6.15 -43.73 12.53
N ASP A 323 5.50 -43.85 11.37
CA ASP A 323 5.48 -45.09 10.57
C ASP A 323 6.54 -45.04 9.45
N PRO A 324 7.70 -45.71 9.59
CA PRO A 324 8.79 -45.63 8.61
C PRO A 324 8.52 -46.42 7.30
N ASN A 325 7.34 -47.04 7.13
CA ASN A 325 7.07 -47.94 6.00
C ASN A 325 6.10 -47.38 4.94
N ALA A 326 5.72 -46.10 5.02
CA ALA A 326 4.77 -45.48 4.07
C ALA A 326 5.43 -44.78 2.86
N SER A 327 6.77 -44.71 2.77
CA SER A 327 7.45 -43.98 1.69
C SER A 327 7.67 -44.79 0.40
N ALA A 328 7.16 -46.02 0.29
CA ALA A 328 7.36 -46.88 -0.88
C ALA A 328 6.13 -47.03 -1.80
N GLY A 329 4.97 -46.45 -1.47
CA GLY A 329 3.69 -46.76 -2.12
C GLY A 329 3.09 -45.70 -3.03
N ALA A 330 3.86 -44.74 -3.58
CA ALA A 330 3.31 -43.66 -4.41
C ALA A 330 3.59 -43.78 -5.92
N ASN A 331 4.22 -44.88 -6.37
CA ASN A 331 4.49 -45.14 -7.79
C ASN A 331 3.96 -46.53 -8.19
N ALA A 332 2.65 -46.66 -8.36
CA ALA A 332 1.97 -47.61 -9.24
C ALA A 332 0.50 -47.62 -8.85
N VAL A 333 -0.37 -47.06 -9.70
CA VAL A 333 -1.47 -47.76 -10.39
C VAL A 333 -2.07 -46.71 -11.33
N GLU A 334 -1.45 -46.56 -12.50
CA GLU A 334 -2.22 -46.31 -13.72
C GLU A 334 -2.37 -47.66 -14.42
N ASP A 335 -3.54 -47.84 -15.02
CA ASP A 335 -3.91 -48.88 -15.99
C ASP A 335 -4.50 -50.19 -15.43
N ALA A 336 -5.83 -50.32 -15.56
CA ALA A 336 -6.49 -51.50 -16.14
C ALA A 336 -8.03 -51.40 -16.01
N THR A 337 -8.66 -50.97 -17.11
CA THR A 337 -9.77 -51.65 -17.82
C THR A 337 -11.08 -52.04 -17.12
N MET A 338 -12.16 -51.46 -17.68
CA MET A 338 -13.32 -52.11 -18.32
C MET A 338 -14.16 -53.15 -17.55
N GLY A 339 -15.48 -52.95 -17.63
CA GLY A 339 -16.40 -54.07 -17.90
C GLY A 339 -17.72 -54.05 -17.11
N GLU A 340 -18.80 -53.69 -17.83
CA GLU A 340 -20.17 -54.24 -17.73
C GLU A 340 -20.95 -54.03 -16.41
N GLY A 341 -22.23 -53.64 -16.38
CA GLY A 341 -23.32 -53.72 -17.35
C GLY A 341 -24.59 -54.13 -16.60
N LEU A 342 -25.75 -53.79 -17.16
CA LEU A 342 -27.13 -54.13 -16.73
C LEU A 342 -27.71 -53.20 -15.64
N GLY A 343 -28.81 -52.49 -15.82
CA GLY A 343 -29.86 -52.55 -16.84
C GLY A 343 -31.21 -52.52 -16.12
N ASP A 344 -32.02 -51.48 -16.36
CA ASP A 344 -33.49 -51.62 -16.37
C ASP A 344 -34.09 -50.48 -17.22
N GLU A 345 -34.58 -50.86 -18.39
CA GLU A 345 -35.52 -50.10 -19.21
C GLU A 345 -36.88 -50.15 -18.51
N SER A 346 -37.76 -49.15 -18.55
CA SER A 346 -38.65 -48.81 -19.69
C SER A 346 -39.93 -48.14 -19.09
N PRO A 347 -40.93 -47.67 -19.88
CA PRO A 347 -40.89 -46.49 -20.76
C PRO A 347 -42.17 -45.62 -20.59
N HIS A 348 -42.34 -44.63 -21.49
CA HIS A 348 -43.57 -43.94 -21.97
C HIS A 348 -43.35 -42.42 -22.01
N GLU A 349 -43.01 -41.83 -23.16
CA GLU A 349 -43.82 -41.59 -24.38
C GLU A 349 -44.74 -40.37 -24.26
N ALA A 350 -44.62 -39.52 -25.29
CA ALA A 350 -44.98 -38.11 -25.38
C ALA A 350 -46.49 -37.83 -25.45
N THR A 351 -46.93 -36.64 -24.99
CA THR A 351 -47.82 -35.73 -25.75
C THR A 351 -48.00 -34.35 -25.08
N GLU A 352 -47.74 -33.28 -25.84
CA GLU A 352 -48.34 -31.94 -25.71
C GLU A 352 -49.65 -31.88 -26.56
N PRO A 353 -50.43 -30.78 -26.62
CA PRO A 353 -51.05 -29.96 -25.57
C PRO A 353 -52.59 -29.86 -25.92
N PRO A 354 -53.39 -28.77 -25.80
CA PRO A 354 -53.14 -27.33 -25.61
C PRO A 354 -53.16 -26.82 -24.16
#